data_AF-A0A3D0PK62-F1
#
_entry.id   AF-A0A3D0PK62-F1
#
_cell.length_a   1.000
_cell.length_b   1.000
_cell.length_c   1.000
_cell.angle_alpha   90.00
_cell.angle_beta   90.00
_cell.angle_gamma   90.00
#
_symmetry.space_group_name_H-M   'P 1'
#
loop_
_entity.id
_entity.type
_entity.pdbx_description
1 polymer ?
#
loop_
_entity_poly.entity_id
_entity_poly.type
_entity_poly.pdbx_seq_one_letter_code
_entity_poly.pdbx_strand_id
1 'polypeptide(L)'
;ELIEKFLTAVLEKKAESGLEAIQTAMEKNIDVKILYKMILRDLRSVILFKLAPAMKKQIQDSYSENEFKFLEKYKDAAKPGELEKALKIMLEYYETRSRSYLPQTPLELALLAIIGQNK
;
A
#
# COMPACT_ATOMS: atom_id res chain seq x y z
N GLU A 1 4.42 -0.32 -10.82
CA GLU A 1 3.08 -0.13 -11.45
C GLU A 1 1.89 -0.55 -10.60
N LEU A 2 1.59 -1.84 -10.35
CA LEU A 2 0.33 -2.21 -9.65
C LEU A 2 0.27 -1.73 -8.19
N ILE A 3 1.39 -1.85 -7.46
CA ILE A 3 1.51 -1.35 -6.09
C ILE A 3 1.36 0.17 -6.06
N GLU A 4 2.00 0.87 -7.01
CA GLU A 4 1.90 2.31 -7.16
C GLU A 4 0.47 2.75 -7.47
N LYS A 5 -0.25 2.02 -8.34
CA LYS A 5 -1.66 2.27 -8.64
C LYS A 5 -2.52 2.09 -7.40
N PHE A 6 -2.33 1.01 -6.64
CA PHE A 6 -3.02 0.78 -5.37
C PHE A 6 -2.76 1.91 -4.37
N LEU A 7 -1.50 2.27 -4.16
CA LEU A 7 -1.12 3.34 -3.23
C LEU A 7 -1.72 4.67 -3.66
N THR A 8 -1.65 5.01 -4.94
CA THR A 8 -2.27 6.22 -5.51
C THR A 8 -3.78 6.23 -5.29
N ALA A 9 -4.46 5.10 -5.48
CA ALA A 9 -5.88 4.97 -5.20
C ALA A 9 -6.23 5.25 -3.72
N VAL A 10 -5.36 4.86 -2.78
CA VAL A 10 -5.49 5.20 -1.36
C VAL A 10 -5.40 6.71 -1.13
N LEU A 11 -4.42 7.40 -1.73
CA LEU A 11 -4.28 8.86 -1.58
C LEU A 11 -5.43 9.64 -2.21
N GLU A 12 -5.80 9.26 -3.43
CA GLU A 12 -6.84 9.93 -4.21
C GLU A 12 -8.24 9.51 -3.78
N LYS A 13 -8.36 8.57 -2.83
CA LYS A 13 -9.63 8.00 -2.33
C LYS A 13 -10.49 7.40 -3.45
N LYS A 14 -9.84 6.83 -4.48
CA LYS A 14 -10.48 6.23 -5.66
C LYS A 14 -10.53 4.72 -5.52
N ALA A 15 -11.57 4.20 -4.86
CA ALA A 15 -11.72 2.77 -4.60
C ALA A 15 -11.67 1.92 -5.88
N GLU A 16 -12.33 2.36 -6.95
CA GLU A 16 -12.37 1.68 -8.25
C GLU A 16 -10.97 1.39 -8.80
N SER A 17 -10.09 2.41 -8.87
CA SER A 17 -8.70 2.25 -9.35
C SER A 17 -7.90 1.27 -8.49
N GLY A 18 -8.12 1.25 -7.17
CA GLY A 18 -7.44 0.32 -6.28
C GLY A 18 -7.95 -1.11 -6.44
N LEU A 19 -9.26 -1.31 -6.60
CA LEU A 19 -9.88 -2.61 -6.87
C LEU A 19 -9.42 -3.16 -8.22
N GLU A 20 -9.36 -2.33 -9.25
CA GLU A 20 -8.78 -2.71 -10.55
C GLU A 20 -7.32 -3.17 -10.41
N ALA A 21 -6.51 -2.49 -9.60
CA ALA A 21 -5.12 -2.88 -9.40
C ALA A 21 -5.00 -4.29 -8.76
N ILE A 22 -5.88 -4.61 -7.81
CA ILE A 22 -5.97 -5.95 -7.20
C ILE A 22 -6.41 -6.97 -8.26
N GLN A 23 -7.48 -6.66 -9.00
CA GLN A 23 -8.02 -7.55 -10.02
C GLN A 23 -7.00 -7.85 -11.13
N THR A 24 -6.31 -6.84 -11.65
CA THR A 24 -5.23 -7.01 -12.63
C THR A 24 -4.07 -7.85 -12.07
N ALA A 25 -3.78 -7.74 -10.77
CA ALA A 25 -2.79 -8.61 -10.14
C ALA A 25 -3.24 -10.07 -10.15
N MET A 26 -4.53 -10.35 -9.90
CA MET A 26 -5.08 -11.70 -9.93
C MET A 26 -5.05 -12.29 -11.34
N GLU A 27 -5.44 -11.50 -12.34
CA GLU A 27 -5.39 -11.90 -13.76
C GLU A 27 -3.96 -12.22 -14.22
N LYS A 28 -2.97 -11.51 -13.68
CA LYS A 28 -1.55 -11.77 -13.90
C LYS A 28 -0.99 -12.91 -13.05
N ASN A 29 -1.82 -13.66 -12.32
CA ASN A 29 -1.44 -14.75 -11.42
C ASN A 29 -0.40 -14.32 -10.36
N ILE A 30 -0.44 -13.06 -9.94
CA ILE A 30 0.43 -12.57 -8.87
C ILE A 30 -0.08 -13.13 -7.54
N ASP A 31 0.82 -13.77 -6.80
CA ASP A 31 0.50 -14.27 -5.47
C ASP A 31 0.05 -13.10 -4.56
N VAL A 32 -1.17 -13.22 -4.01
CA VAL A 32 -1.79 -12.17 -3.19
C VAL A 32 -0.96 -11.87 -1.95
N LYS A 33 -0.35 -12.87 -1.33
CA LYS A 33 0.50 -12.69 -0.14
C LYS A 33 1.74 -11.88 -0.49
N ILE A 34 2.32 -12.10 -1.67
CA ILE A 34 3.44 -11.28 -2.16
C ILE A 34 2.97 -9.84 -2.40
N LEU A 35 1.87 -9.64 -3.13
CA LEU A 35 1.31 -8.31 -3.39
C LEU A 35 1.09 -7.53 -2.09
N TYR A 36 0.43 -8.17 -1.11
CA TYR A 36 0.15 -7.59 0.19
C TYR A 36 1.43 -7.17 0.93
N LYS A 37 2.43 -8.07 0.96
CA LYS A 37 3.73 -7.79 1.60
C LYS A 37 4.45 -6.61 0.95
N MET A 38 4.39 -6.49 -0.37
CA MET A 38 5.01 -5.37 -1.08
C MET A 38 4.31 -4.04 -0.76
N ILE A 39 2.97 -4.02 -0.72
CA ILE A 39 2.22 -2.82 -0.32
C ILE A 39 2.56 -2.42 1.13
N LEU A 40 2.60 -3.39 2.06
CA LEU A 40 2.98 -3.13 3.46
C LEU A 40 4.41 -2.61 3.58
N ARG A 41 5.36 -3.20 2.84
CA ARG A 41 6.75 -2.74 2.77
C ARG A 41 6.80 -1.27 2.34
N ASP A 42 6.08 -0.92 1.28
CA ASP A 42 6.13 0.42 0.69
C ASP A 42 5.44 1.47 1.59
N LEU A 43 4.29 1.14 2.18
CA LEU A 43 3.64 1.99 3.20
C LEU A 43 4.59 2.26 4.39
N ARG A 44 5.22 1.20 4.92
CA ARG A 44 6.19 1.33 6.02
C ARG A 44 7.37 2.19 5.62
N SER A 45 7.94 1.98 4.42
CA SER A 45 9.08 2.75 3.92
C SER A 45 8.75 4.24 3.79
N VAL A 46 7.55 4.59 3.32
CA VAL A 46 7.12 5.99 3.22
C VAL A 46 7.04 6.64 4.60
N ILE A 47 6.46 5.95 5.60
CA ILE A 47 6.37 6.45 6.97
C ILE A 47 7.76 6.67 7.56
N LEU A 48 8.64 5.66 7.45
CA LEU A 48 10.02 5.76 7.95
C LEU A 48 10.78 6.89 7.25
N PHE A 49 10.59 7.04 5.94
CA PHE A 49 11.23 8.10 5.18
C PHE A 49 10.73 9.50 5.60
N LYS A 50 9.44 9.63 5.91
CA LYS A 50 8.82 10.89 6.37
C LYS A 50 9.29 11.28 7.78
N LEU A 51 9.44 10.31 8.68
CA LEU A 51 9.72 10.54 10.10
C LEU A 51 11.22 10.47 10.45
N ALA A 52 12.01 9.73 9.70
CA ALA A 52 13.43 9.52 9.95
C ALA A 52 14.26 9.82 8.69
N PRO A 53 14.49 11.11 8.35
CA PRO A 53 15.25 11.50 7.16
C PRO A 53 16.67 10.92 7.11
N ALA A 54 17.27 10.64 8.28
CA ALA A 54 18.56 9.97 8.39
C ALA A 54 18.58 8.55 7.78
N MET A 55 17.42 7.89 7.72
CA MET A 55 17.27 6.57 7.11
C MET A 55 17.06 6.63 5.59
N LYS A 56 16.97 7.83 4.98
CA LYS A 56 16.69 8.02 3.54
C LYS A 56 17.59 7.16 2.67
N LYS A 57 18.90 7.21 2.91
CA LYS A 57 19.90 6.51 2.08
C LYS A 57 19.72 4.99 2.15
N GLN A 58 19.57 4.44 3.35
CA GLN A 58 19.34 3.01 3.55
C GLN A 58 18.04 2.53 2.89
N ILE A 59 16.98 3.34 2.98
CA ILE A 59 15.71 3.04 2.30
C ILE A 59 15.95 3.07 0.79
N GLN A 60 16.57 4.13 0.25
CA GLN A 60 16.86 4.26 -1.18
C GLN A 60 17.66 3.08 -1.74
N ASP A 61 18.65 2.57 -1.01
CA ASP A 61 19.46 1.42 -1.43
C ASP A 61 18.64 0.11 -1.59
N SER A 62 17.43 0.06 -1.02
CA SER A 62 16.51 -1.10 -1.10
C SER A 62 15.51 -1.01 -2.26
N TYR A 63 15.53 0.09 -3.02
CA TYR A 63 14.58 0.36 -4.10
C TYR A 63 15.31 0.71 -5.40
N SER A 64 14.70 0.43 -6.54
CA SER A 64 15.14 1.06 -7.79
C SER A 64 14.90 2.58 -7.74
N GLU A 65 15.61 3.33 -8.59
CA GLU A 65 15.47 4.79 -8.64
C GLU A 65 14.01 5.23 -8.90
N ASN A 66 13.32 4.52 -9.79
CA ASN A 66 11.92 4.83 -10.14
C ASN A 66 10.97 4.55 -8.97
N GLU A 67 11.12 3.40 -8.30
CA GLU A 67 10.31 3.08 -7.12
C GLU A 67 10.55 4.10 -6.00
N PHE A 68 11.81 4.48 -5.77
CA PHE A 68 12.14 5.45 -4.74
C PHE A 68 11.51 6.83 -5.02
N LYS A 69 11.57 7.30 -6.27
CA LYS A 69 10.90 8.54 -6.70
C LYS A 69 9.39 8.50 -6.45
N PHE A 70 8.75 7.35 -6.70
CA PHE A 70 7.34 7.18 -6.39
C PHE A 70 7.07 7.31 -4.88
N LEU A 71 7.84 6.61 -4.03
CA LEU A 71 7.68 6.70 -2.57
C LEU A 71 7.91 8.12 -2.05
N GLU A 72 8.85 8.86 -2.64
CA GLU A 72 9.10 10.25 -2.30
C GLU A 72 7.90 11.14 -2.63
N LYS A 73 7.31 11.00 -3.82
CA LYS A 73 6.07 11.70 -4.18
C LYS A 73 4.91 11.32 -3.25
N TYR A 74 4.82 10.05 -2.89
CA TYR A 74 3.74 9.51 -2.06
C TYR A 74 3.70 10.12 -0.66
N LYS A 75 4.87 10.32 -0.03
CA LYS A 75 4.98 10.85 1.34
C LYS A 75 4.41 12.27 1.48
N ASP A 76 4.58 13.07 0.43
CA ASP A 76 4.29 14.50 0.40
C ASP A 76 2.81 14.75 0.08
N ALA A 77 2.19 13.82 -0.65
CA ALA A 77 0.77 13.85 -0.96
C ALA A 77 -0.11 13.39 0.22
N ALA A 78 0.40 12.55 1.12
CA ALA A 78 -0.36 12.03 2.25
C ALA A 78 -0.48 13.03 3.40
N LYS A 79 -1.69 13.21 3.95
CA LYS A 79 -1.90 14.06 5.13
C LYS A 79 -1.27 13.41 6.39
N PRO A 80 -0.95 14.21 7.42
CA PRO A 80 -0.46 13.67 8.69
C PRO A 80 -1.39 12.60 9.27
N GLY A 81 -0.84 11.44 9.65
CA GLY A 81 -1.62 10.35 10.25
C GLY A 81 -2.33 9.42 9.25
N GLU A 82 -2.48 9.79 7.98
CA GLU A 82 -3.17 8.95 6.99
C GLU A 82 -2.39 7.66 6.69
N LEU A 83 -1.06 7.75 6.59
CA LEU A 83 -0.20 6.62 6.29
C LEU A 83 -0.17 5.61 7.44
N GLU A 84 -0.09 6.09 8.68
CA GLU A 84 -0.06 5.27 9.88
C GLU A 84 -1.40 4.54 10.07
N LYS A 85 -2.52 5.23 9.83
CA LYS A 85 -3.85 4.62 9.80
C LYS A 85 -3.96 3.55 8.71
N ALA A 86 -3.52 3.87 7.50
CA ALA A 86 -3.53 2.93 6.39
C ALA A 86 -2.70 1.67 6.69
N LEU A 87 -1.49 1.84 7.22
CA LEU A 87 -0.63 0.72 7.62
C LEU A 87 -1.29 -0.14 8.71
N LYS A 88 -1.91 0.47 9.73
CA LYS A 88 -2.60 -0.27 10.79
C LYS A 88 -3.74 -1.14 10.24
N ILE A 89 -4.58 -0.57 9.37
CA ILE A 89 -5.69 -1.30 8.73
C ILE A 89 -5.13 -2.43 7.86
N MET A 90 -4.10 -2.16 7.05
CA MET A 90 -3.50 -3.19 6.20
C MET A 90 -2.94 -4.36 7.02
N LEU A 91 -2.29 -4.09 8.16
CA LEU A 91 -1.80 -5.14 9.08
C LEU A 91 -2.93 -5.98 9.66
N GLU A 92 -4.04 -5.35 10.07
CA GLU A 92 -5.22 -6.05 10.60
C GLU A 92 -5.81 -7.04 9.59
N TYR A 93 -6.01 -6.60 8.35
CA TYR A 93 -6.55 -7.44 7.27
C TYR A 93 -5.54 -8.46 6.72
N TYR A 94 -4.23 -8.23 6.88
CA TYR A 94 -3.21 -9.19 6.45
C TYR A 94 -3.31 -10.51 7.24
N GLU A 95 -3.64 -10.44 8.52
CA GLU A 95 -3.80 -11.62 9.39
C GLU A 95 -4.99 -12.50 8.99
N THR A 96 -6.07 -11.87 8.48
CA THR A 96 -7.30 -12.57 8.06
C THR A 96 -7.19 -13.21 6.67
N ARG A 97 -6.25 -12.73 5.83
CA ARG A 97 -5.90 -13.29 4.51
C ARG A 97 -5.67 -14.80 4.52
N SER A 98 -5.00 -15.32 5.55
CA SER A 98 -4.66 -16.75 5.65
C SER A 98 -5.88 -17.68 5.80
N ARG A 99 -7.01 -17.14 6.28
CA ARG A 99 -8.24 -17.89 6.61
C ARG A 99 -9.41 -17.56 5.68
N SER A 100 -9.17 -16.72 4.67
CA SER A 100 -10.21 -16.27 3.74
C SER A 100 -10.36 -17.22 2.56
N TYR A 101 -11.60 -17.48 2.14
CA TYR A 101 -11.90 -18.33 0.99
C TYR A 101 -11.26 -17.78 -0.30
N LEU A 102 -11.38 -16.47 -0.51
CA LEU A 102 -10.65 -15.73 -1.54
C LEU A 102 -9.53 -14.93 -0.86
N PRO A 103 -8.24 -15.25 -1.11
CA PRO A 103 -7.12 -14.59 -0.45
C PRO A 103 -7.03 -13.08 -0.73
N GLN A 104 -7.59 -12.60 -1.85
CA GLN A 104 -7.62 -11.19 -2.23
C GLN A 104 -8.68 -10.37 -1.48
N THR A 105 -9.74 -11.00 -0.98
CA THR A 105 -10.85 -10.29 -0.34
C THR A 105 -10.42 -9.45 0.86
N PRO A 106 -9.52 -9.90 1.74
CA PRO A 106 -9.03 -9.03 2.81
C PRO A 106 -8.27 -7.80 2.32
N LEU A 107 -7.57 -7.89 1.19
CA LEU A 107 -6.89 -6.73 0.60
C LEU A 107 -7.91 -5.72 0.02
N GLU A 108 -8.96 -6.22 -0.63
CA GLU A 108 -10.08 -5.40 -1.12
C GLU A 108 -10.79 -4.69 0.04
N LEU A 109 -11.09 -5.41 1.13
CA LEU A 109 -11.70 -4.84 2.32
C LEU A 109 -10.79 -3.84 3.02
N ALA A 110 -9.48 -4.10 3.08
CA ALA A 110 -8.51 -3.15 3.62
C ALA A 110 -8.53 -1.83 2.83
N LEU A 111 -8.51 -1.89 1.50
CA LEU A 111 -8.61 -0.70 0.64
C LEU A 111 -9.89 0.10 0.95
N LEU A 112 -11.04 -0.58 0.99
CA LEU A 112 -12.32 0.06 1.26
C LEU A 112 -12.37 0.68 2.67
N ALA A 113 -11.81 -0.01 3.67
CA ALA A 113 -11.74 0.49 5.04
C ALA A 113 -10.86 1.75 5.14
N ILE A 114 -9.70 1.77 4.48
CA ILE A 114 -8.80 2.94 4.45
C ILE A 114 -9.50 4.14 3.81
N ILE A 115 -10.17 3.93 2.67
CA ILE A 115 -10.87 5.00 1.96
C ILE A 115 -12.11 5.46 2.74
N GLY A 116 -12.85 4.52 3.34
CA GLY A 116 -14.08 4.76 4.09
C GLY A 116 -13.87 5.50 5.41
N GLN A 117 -12.77 5.25 6.13
CA GLN A 117 -12.43 5.99 7.36
C GLN A 117 -11.92 7.42 7.13
N ASN A 118 -11.66 7.79 5.87
CA ASN A 118 -11.19 9.11 5.49
C ASN A 118 -12.33 10.01 4.97
N LYS A 119 -13.60 9.60 5.10
CA LYS A 119 -14.78 10.46 4.96
C LYS A 119 -15.11 11.10 6.30
#